data_AF-U7QUR9-F1
#
_entry.id   AF-U7QUR9-F1
#
_cell.length_a   1.000
_cell.length_b   1.000
_cell.length_c   1.000
_cell.angle_alpha   90.00
_cell.angle_beta   90.00
_cell.angle_gamma   90.00
#
_symmetry.space_group_name_H-M   'P 1'
#
loop_
_entity.id
_entity.type
_entity.pdbx_description
1 polymer ?
#
loop_
_entity_poly.entity_id
_entity_poly.type
_entity_poly.pdbx_seq_one_letter_code
_entity_poly.pdbx_strand_id
1 'polypeptide(L)'
;MVIKEGGFPFKLYSITPDQVTVESLKDTLTILGLTCEDTTLDKLQQYITDVRSQLYNGAYQAFGINHLHNSVVTISKGLWEPDGALHEMRQLDYITRNEEIFNWLKTQYKDFPGQVSAASHNKSYYSTVDAIKEAFVKVAYTTSATLISPLDKKSMESIMSGWLAGLSSDDKADFDSGQKATAIQIALNPDGDNVDAIGEAVVDWRLRIVNWTGKSKKDPGKETYIDIQSRSVNYTETSLLKKHYNAAVNQFGGV
;
A
#
# COMPACT_ATOMS: atom_id res chain seq x y z
N MET A 1 -34.64 -3.54 5.83
CA MET A 1 -33.18 -3.61 5.68
C MET A 1 -32.71 -4.75 6.55
N VAL A 2 -32.33 -5.88 5.94
CA VAL A 2 -31.83 -7.04 6.70
C VAL A 2 -30.33 -6.83 6.82
N ILE A 3 -29.88 -6.39 7.98
CA ILE A 3 -28.45 -6.42 8.31
C ILE A 3 -28.10 -7.90 8.35
N LYS A 4 -27.22 -8.38 7.46
CA LYS A 4 -26.67 -9.73 7.57
C LYS A 4 -26.09 -9.87 8.98
N GLU A 5 -26.53 -10.87 9.74
CA GLU A 5 -25.91 -11.20 11.03
C GLU A 5 -24.40 -11.41 10.79
N GLY A 6 -23.58 -10.53 11.35
CA GLY A 6 -22.12 -10.56 11.22
C GLY A 6 -21.50 -9.45 10.37
N GLY A 7 -22.25 -8.67 9.58
CA GLY A 7 -21.69 -7.56 8.80
C GLY A 7 -21.30 -6.36 9.67
N PHE A 8 -20.28 -5.60 9.27
CA PHE A 8 -20.03 -4.29 9.90
C PHE A 8 -21.02 -3.26 9.34
N PRO A 9 -21.77 -2.53 10.19
CA PRO A 9 -22.76 -1.55 9.76
C PRO A 9 -22.09 -0.22 9.39
N PHE A 10 -21.21 -0.24 8.37
CA PHE A 10 -20.60 0.95 7.82
C PHE A 10 -21.19 1.29 6.47
N LYS A 11 -21.46 2.56 6.29
CA LYS A 11 -21.84 3.10 5.00
C LYS A 11 -20.59 3.63 4.30
N LEU A 12 -20.36 3.14 3.09
CA LEU A 12 -19.24 3.53 2.23
C LEU A 12 -19.81 4.09 0.94
N TYR A 13 -19.37 5.27 0.51
CA TYR A 13 -19.75 5.83 -0.78
C TYR A 13 -18.71 5.50 -1.83
N SER A 14 -19.15 4.99 -2.98
CA SER A 14 -18.23 4.77 -4.09
C SER A 14 -17.74 6.11 -4.62
N ILE A 15 -16.44 6.22 -4.79
CA ILE A 15 -15.76 7.41 -5.33
C ILE A 15 -14.83 6.99 -6.47
N THR A 16 -14.40 7.98 -7.26
CA THR A 16 -13.37 7.75 -8.28
C THR A 16 -12.00 7.71 -7.61
N PRO A 17 -11.27 6.58 -7.66
CA PRO A 17 -9.92 6.50 -7.11
C PRO A 17 -8.95 7.34 -7.94
N ASP A 18 -7.86 7.80 -7.34
CA ASP A 18 -6.77 8.39 -8.14
C ASP A 18 -6.12 7.28 -8.98
N GLN A 19 -5.65 7.60 -10.18
CA GLN A 19 -5.04 6.63 -11.09
C GLN A 19 -3.79 7.23 -11.69
N VAL A 20 -2.83 6.37 -12.06
CA VAL A 20 -1.59 6.83 -12.70
C VAL A 20 -1.92 7.29 -14.12
N THR A 21 -1.69 8.58 -14.38
CA THR A 21 -1.78 9.16 -15.72
C THR A 21 -0.40 9.30 -16.34
N VAL A 22 -0.35 9.43 -17.67
CA VAL A 22 0.90 9.69 -18.39
C VAL A 22 1.54 11.00 -17.91
N GLU A 23 0.76 12.05 -17.64
CA GLU A 23 1.30 13.31 -17.11
C GLU A 23 1.90 13.11 -15.71
N SER A 24 1.17 12.49 -14.79
CA SER A 24 1.66 12.26 -13.42
C SER A 24 2.95 11.45 -13.40
N LEU A 25 3.04 10.39 -14.21
CA LEU A 25 4.24 9.57 -14.33
C LEU A 25 5.39 10.38 -14.95
N LYS A 26 5.12 11.20 -15.97
CA LYS A 26 6.13 12.06 -16.59
C LYS A 26 6.68 13.09 -15.61
N ASP A 27 5.82 13.71 -14.81
CA ASP A 27 6.20 14.70 -13.82
C ASP A 27 7.08 14.06 -12.74
N THR A 28 6.69 12.90 -12.20
CA THR A 28 7.52 12.13 -11.27
C THR A 28 8.87 11.77 -11.89
N LEU A 29 8.90 11.20 -13.10
CA LEU A 29 10.16 10.83 -13.76
C LEU A 29 11.05 12.07 -14.03
N THR A 30 10.45 13.22 -14.30
CA THR A 30 11.17 14.49 -14.48
C THR A 30 11.76 15.03 -13.18
N ILE A 31 11.01 15.00 -12.08
CA ILE A 31 11.52 15.30 -10.73
C ILE A 31 12.70 14.39 -10.41
N LEU A 32 12.61 13.15 -10.89
CA LEU A 32 13.62 12.14 -10.81
C LEU A 32 14.80 12.34 -11.81
N GLY A 33 14.87 13.45 -12.52
CA GLY A 33 15.95 13.75 -13.47
C GLY A 33 15.96 12.87 -14.72
N LEU A 34 14.94 12.03 -14.93
CA LEU A 34 14.76 11.17 -16.09
C LEU A 34 13.92 11.92 -17.13
N THR A 35 14.59 12.68 -18.00
CA THR A 35 13.93 13.56 -19.00
C THR A 35 14.18 13.14 -20.46
N CYS A 36 14.78 11.96 -20.70
CA CYS A 36 15.21 11.51 -22.02
C CYS A 36 14.15 10.70 -22.80
N GLU A 37 14.56 10.12 -23.94
CA GLU A 37 13.80 9.33 -24.93
C GLU A 37 12.93 8.20 -24.37
N ASP A 38 13.05 7.87 -23.08
CA ASP A 38 12.25 6.87 -22.37
C ASP A 38 10.98 7.43 -21.73
N THR A 39 10.75 8.74 -21.86
CA THR A 39 9.57 9.45 -21.34
C THR A 39 8.62 9.95 -22.44
N THR A 40 8.69 9.36 -23.64
CA THR A 40 7.69 9.62 -24.69
C THR A 40 6.31 9.16 -24.22
N LEU A 41 5.25 9.84 -24.67
CA LEU A 41 3.88 9.53 -24.26
C LEU A 41 3.52 8.04 -24.47
N ASP A 42 3.89 7.49 -25.63
CA ASP A 42 3.63 6.07 -25.96
C ASP A 42 4.37 5.11 -25.01
N LYS A 43 5.63 5.40 -24.67
CA LYS A 43 6.40 4.56 -23.73
C LYS A 43 5.82 4.63 -22.32
N LEU A 44 5.46 5.83 -21.86
CA LEU A 44 4.85 6.01 -20.54
C LEU A 44 3.49 5.29 -20.45
N GLN A 45 2.67 5.38 -21.50
CA GLN A 45 1.42 4.64 -21.58
C GLN A 45 1.65 3.11 -21.58
N GLN A 46 2.69 2.64 -22.27
CA GLN A 46 3.08 1.23 -22.24
C GLN A 46 3.52 0.81 -20.83
N TYR A 47 4.32 1.62 -20.12
CA TYR A 47 4.75 1.28 -18.75
C TYR A 47 3.58 1.17 -17.78
N ILE A 48 2.63 2.11 -17.86
CA ILE A 48 1.40 2.06 -17.08
C ILE A 48 0.64 0.77 -17.39
N THR A 49 0.53 0.41 -18.67
CA THR A 49 -0.16 -0.81 -19.13
C THR A 49 0.54 -2.08 -18.62
N ASP A 50 1.87 -2.13 -18.71
CA ASP A 50 2.70 -3.27 -18.25
C ASP A 50 2.50 -3.51 -16.75
N VAL A 51 2.59 -2.45 -15.93
CA VAL A 51 2.42 -2.57 -14.48
C VAL A 51 0.98 -2.98 -14.17
N ARG A 52 -0.01 -2.32 -14.77
CA ARG A 52 -1.43 -2.67 -14.60
C ARG A 52 -1.69 -4.14 -14.95
N SER A 53 -1.08 -4.67 -16.00
CA SER A 53 -1.29 -6.06 -16.43
C SER A 53 -0.85 -7.10 -15.40
N GLN A 54 0.06 -6.73 -14.50
CA GLN A 54 0.62 -7.60 -13.46
C GLN A 54 -0.13 -7.50 -12.12
N LEU A 55 -1.08 -6.56 -11.99
CA LEU A 55 -1.85 -6.39 -10.76
C LEU A 55 -2.93 -7.44 -10.64
N TYR A 56 -3.06 -8.01 -9.43
CA TYR A 56 -4.16 -8.89 -9.09
C TYR A 56 -5.49 -8.14 -9.08
N ASN A 57 -6.56 -8.88 -9.37
CA ASN A 57 -7.91 -8.42 -9.15
C ASN A 57 -8.52 -9.24 -8.02
N GLY A 58 -8.62 -8.65 -6.83
CA GLY A 58 -9.23 -9.30 -5.67
C GLY A 58 -10.45 -8.55 -5.12
N ALA A 59 -11.02 -9.11 -4.05
CA ALA A 59 -12.28 -8.65 -3.48
C ALA A 59 -12.13 -7.53 -2.42
N TYR A 60 -10.92 -7.29 -1.91
CA TYR A 60 -10.68 -6.17 -1.00
C TYR A 60 -10.57 -4.86 -1.77
N GLN A 61 -11.25 -3.83 -1.30
CA GLN A 61 -11.23 -2.51 -1.90
C GLN A 61 -10.79 -1.48 -0.86
N ALA A 62 -9.87 -0.59 -1.24
CA ALA A 62 -9.32 0.42 -0.34
C ALA A 62 -10.31 1.57 -0.16
N PHE A 63 -10.38 2.10 1.06
CA PHE A 63 -11.15 3.30 1.40
C PHE A 63 -10.36 4.33 2.22
N GLY A 64 -9.16 3.98 2.67
CA GLY A 64 -8.20 4.90 3.26
C GLY A 64 -6.78 4.52 2.85
N ILE A 65 -5.99 5.47 2.35
CA ILE A 65 -4.60 5.24 1.91
C ILE A 65 -3.74 6.34 2.49
N ASN A 66 -2.96 6.00 3.51
CA ASN A 66 -2.24 6.96 4.34
C ASN A 66 -0.76 6.64 4.42
N HIS A 67 0.08 7.66 4.31
CA HIS A 67 1.49 7.58 4.65
C HIS A 67 1.70 7.78 6.15
N LEU A 68 2.67 7.06 6.75
CA LEU A 68 2.89 7.01 8.20
C LEU A 68 4.14 7.78 8.69
N HIS A 69 4.63 8.77 7.95
CA HIS A 69 5.87 9.48 8.33
C HIS A 69 5.59 10.81 9.05
N ASN A 70 6.01 10.92 10.32
CA ASN A 70 5.87 12.05 11.26
C ASN A 70 4.43 12.51 11.58
N SER A 71 3.49 12.27 10.66
CA SER A 71 2.05 12.49 10.77
C SER A 71 1.33 11.57 9.78
N VAL A 72 0.09 11.19 10.08
CA VAL A 72 -0.74 10.41 9.15
C VAL A 72 -1.27 11.36 8.08
N VAL A 73 -0.89 11.13 6.81
CA VAL A 73 -1.30 11.95 5.67
C VAL A 73 -1.92 11.08 4.61
N THR A 74 -3.12 11.43 4.14
CA THR A 74 -3.75 10.77 2.99
C THR A 74 -2.94 11.04 1.73
N ILE A 75 -2.48 9.99 1.05
CA ILE A 75 -1.67 10.12 -0.18
C ILE A 75 -2.43 9.79 -1.45
N SER A 76 -3.58 9.13 -1.35
CA SER A 76 -4.48 8.87 -2.47
C SER A 76 -5.89 8.52 -2.01
N LYS A 77 -6.87 8.68 -2.90
CA LYS A 77 -8.24 8.25 -2.74
C LYS A 77 -8.44 6.81 -3.20
N GLY A 78 -8.95 5.97 -2.31
CA GLY A 78 -9.41 4.61 -2.64
C GLY A 78 -10.67 4.59 -3.49
N LEU A 79 -11.32 3.43 -3.58
CA LEU A 79 -12.59 3.25 -4.31
C LEU A 79 -13.80 3.71 -3.49
N TRP A 80 -13.62 3.88 -2.19
CA TRP A 80 -14.69 4.22 -1.27
C TRP A 80 -14.27 5.29 -0.28
N GLU A 81 -15.26 5.99 0.25
CA GLU A 81 -15.11 6.94 1.35
C GLU A 81 -16.15 6.63 2.43
N PRO A 82 -15.78 6.62 3.72
CA PRO A 82 -16.74 6.36 4.78
C PRO A 82 -17.70 7.53 5.01
N ASP A 83 -18.95 7.21 5.36
CA ASP A 83 -19.93 8.20 5.83
C ASP A 83 -19.61 8.65 7.27
N GLY A 84 -18.59 9.50 7.39
CA GLY A 84 -18.12 10.03 8.66
C GLY A 84 -17.04 9.17 9.34
N ALA A 85 -16.78 9.48 10.62
CA ALA A 85 -15.70 8.86 11.36
C ALA A 85 -16.05 7.43 11.79
N LEU A 86 -15.22 6.47 11.39
CA LEU A 86 -15.34 5.07 11.78
C LEU A 86 -14.48 4.79 13.02
N HIS A 87 -15.10 4.49 14.15
CA HIS A 87 -14.39 4.21 15.40
C HIS A 87 -13.47 2.98 15.26
N GLU A 88 -13.92 1.98 14.53
CA GLU A 88 -13.21 0.74 14.23
C GLU A 88 -11.92 0.98 13.44
N MET A 89 -11.84 2.06 12.66
CA MET A 89 -10.60 2.40 11.96
C MET A 89 -9.50 2.82 12.94
N ARG A 90 -9.83 3.57 13.99
CA ARG A 90 -8.84 3.89 15.03
C ARG A 90 -8.36 2.64 15.76
N GLN A 91 -9.24 1.66 15.93
CA GLN A 91 -8.89 0.38 16.54
C GLN A 91 -7.94 -0.43 15.64
N LEU A 92 -8.25 -0.51 14.34
CA LEU A 92 -7.38 -1.14 13.34
C LEU A 92 -6.01 -0.47 13.28
N ASP A 93 -5.99 0.87 13.19
CA ASP A 93 -4.78 1.68 13.15
C ASP A 93 -3.87 1.37 14.35
N TYR A 94 -4.46 1.31 15.55
CA TYR A 94 -3.73 1.06 16.79
C TYR A 94 -3.09 -0.34 16.83
N ILE A 95 -3.83 -1.38 16.43
CA ILE A 95 -3.34 -2.77 16.52
C ILE A 95 -2.46 -3.19 15.34
N THR A 96 -2.49 -2.46 14.22
CA THR A 96 -1.80 -2.86 12.99
C THR A 96 -0.57 -2.00 12.72
N ARG A 97 -0.64 -0.67 12.93
CA ARG A 97 0.45 0.24 12.56
C ARG A 97 1.64 0.13 13.50
N ASN A 98 1.43 -0.14 14.78
CA ASN A 98 2.51 -0.42 15.72
C ASN A 98 2.92 -1.90 15.63
N GLU A 99 4.15 -2.16 15.17
CA GLU A 99 4.68 -3.50 14.99
C GLU A 99 4.80 -4.28 16.32
N GLU A 100 5.15 -3.61 17.42
CA GLU A 100 5.25 -4.24 18.74
C GLU A 100 3.89 -4.77 19.21
N ILE A 101 2.85 -3.95 19.07
CA ILE A 101 1.47 -4.32 19.41
C ILE A 101 0.98 -5.48 18.53
N PHE A 102 1.20 -5.37 17.22
CA PHE A 102 0.80 -6.40 16.26
C PHE A 102 1.45 -7.76 16.59
N ASN A 103 2.77 -7.77 16.81
CA ASN A 103 3.52 -8.99 17.11
C ASN A 103 3.13 -9.59 18.48
N TRP A 104 2.85 -8.75 19.47
CA TRP A 104 2.33 -9.19 20.75
C TRP A 104 0.97 -9.88 20.59
N LEU A 105 0.02 -9.25 19.89
CA LEU A 105 -1.31 -9.83 19.64
C LEU A 105 -1.20 -11.18 18.92
N LYS A 106 -0.36 -11.27 17.90
CA LYS A 106 -0.10 -12.51 17.15
C LYS A 106 0.48 -13.63 18.02
N THR A 107 1.25 -13.29 19.04
CA THR A 107 1.84 -14.26 19.97
C THR A 107 0.84 -14.71 21.04
N GLN A 108 0.04 -13.78 21.58
CA GLN A 108 -0.85 -14.04 22.71
C GLN A 108 -2.21 -14.64 22.31
N TYR A 109 -2.73 -14.29 21.14
CA TYR A 109 -4.10 -14.63 20.73
C TYR A 109 -4.10 -15.49 19.48
N LYS A 110 -4.51 -16.77 19.62
CA LYS A 110 -4.64 -17.70 18.48
C LYS A 110 -5.71 -17.28 17.48
N ASP A 111 -6.70 -16.51 17.93
CA ASP A 111 -7.78 -15.95 17.13
C ASP A 111 -7.46 -14.56 16.57
N PHE A 112 -6.25 -14.03 16.77
CA PHE A 112 -5.81 -12.80 16.12
C PHE A 112 -5.62 -13.03 14.62
N PRO A 113 -6.38 -12.34 13.74
CA PRO A 113 -6.35 -12.57 12.30
C PRO A 113 -5.18 -11.84 11.61
N GLY A 114 -4.04 -11.70 12.30
CA GLY A 114 -2.88 -10.96 11.80
C GLY A 114 -1.98 -11.80 10.89
N GLN A 115 -1.71 -11.31 9.69
CA GLN A 115 -0.76 -11.90 8.74
C GLN A 115 0.46 -10.99 8.56
N VAL A 116 1.62 -11.60 8.32
CA VAL A 116 2.86 -10.88 8.03
C VAL A 116 3.60 -11.60 6.92
N SER A 117 4.09 -10.85 5.94
CA SER A 117 4.97 -11.41 4.91
C SER A 117 6.36 -11.67 5.50
N ALA A 118 7.09 -12.59 4.87
CA ALA A 118 8.53 -12.58 5.06
C ALA A 118 9.10 -11.21 4.62
N ALA A 119 10.04 -10.68 5.40
CA ALA A 119 10.82 -9.53 4.96
C ALA A 119 11.65 -9.94 3.74
N SER A 120 11.60 -9.12 2.70
CA SER A 120 12.29 -9.38 1.45
C SER A 120 13.36 -8.31 1.21
N HIS A 121 14.59 -8.75 0.95
CA HIS A 121 15.72 -7.89 0.58
C HIS A 121 16.25 -8.37 -0.77
N ASN A 122 15.89 -7.67 -1.85
CA ASN A 122 16.27 -8.07 -3.20
C ASN A 122 17.36 -7.16 -3.75
N LYS A 123 18.47 -7.77 -4.19
CA LYS A 123 19.47 -7.10 -5.04
C LYS A 123 19.31 -7.59 -6.48
N SER A 124 19.23 -6.67 -7.43
CA SER A 124 19.08 -6.99 -8.87
C SER A 124 19.66 -5.85 -9.72
N TYR A 125 19.65 -6.03 -11.05
CA TYR A 125 20.15 -5.03 -12.00
C TYR A 125 19.03 -4.67 -12.97
N TYR A 126 18.64 -3.39 -13.01
CA TYR A 126 17.54 -2.88 -13.84
C TYR A 126 17.90 -1.55 -14.50
N SER A 127 17.24 -1.19 -15.59
CA SER A 127 17.16 0.23 -15.95
C SER A 127 16.47 1.00 -14.81
N THR A 128 16.68 2.32 -14.70
CA THR A 128 16.03 3.11 -13.64
C THR A 128 14.50 3.02 -13.69
N VAL A 129 13.92 2.99 -14.90
CA VAL A 129 12.47 2.82 -15.09
C VAL A 129 12.03 1.40 -14.69
N ASP A 130 12.74 0.36 -15.12
CA ASP A 130 12.39 -1.01 -14.76
C ASP A 130 12.54 -1.28 -13.26
N ALA A 131 13.50 -0.63 -12.59
CA ALA A 131 13.64 -0.68 -11.14
C ALA A 131 12.38 -0.16 -10.43
N ILE A 132 11.82 0.97 -10.90
CA ILE A 132 10.60 1.56 -10.35
C ILE A 132 9.40 0.64 -10.62
N LYS A 133 9.25 0.13 -11.86
CA LYS A 133 8.18 -0.81 -12.24
C LYS A 133 8.23 -2.06 -11.36
N GLU A 134 9.41 -2.65 -11.20
CA GLU A 134 9.62 -3.86 -10.41
C GLU A 134 9.33 -3.63 -8.93
N ALA A 135 9.76 -2.49 -8.37
CA ALA A 135 9.42 -2.13 -7.00
C ALA A 135 7.91 -2.09 -6.79
N PHE A 136 7.16 -1.44 -7.67
CA PHE A 136 5.70 -1.37 -7.57
C PHE A 136 5.02 -2.73 -7.70
N VAL A 137 5.46 -3.55 -8.67
CA VAL A 137 4.91 -4.91 -8.83
C VAL A 137 5.18 -5.76 -7.58
N LYS A 138 6.40 -5.72 -7.02
CA LYS A 138 6.73 -6.47 -5.81
C LYS A 138 5.98 -5.99 -4.59
N VAL A 139 5.80 -4.67 -4.43
CA VAL A 139 5.01 -4.11 -3.33
C VAL A 139 3.54 -4.56 -3.47
N ALA A 140 2.96 -4.45 -4.67
CA ALA A 140 1.59 -4.90 -4.91
C ALA A 140 1.38 -6.39 -4.66
N TYR A 141 2.32 -7.23 -5.11
CA TYR A 141 2.32 -8.65 -4.86
C TYR A 141 2.38 -8.94 -3.36
N THR A 142 3.35 -8.33 -2.67
CA THR A 142 3.59 -8.58 -1.24
C THR A 142 2.40 -8.15 -0.39
N THR A 143 1.85 -6.95 -0.64
CA THR A 143 0.64 -6.48 0.05
C THR A 143 -0.58 -7.34 -0.26
N SER A 144 -0.75 -7.81 -1.50
CA SER A 144 -1.87 -8.68 -1.85
C SER A 144 -1.75 -10.07 -1.22
N ALA A 145 -0.54 -10.60 -1.12
CA ALA A 145 -0.27 -11.92 -0.55
C ALA A 145 -0.42 -11.97 0.98
N THR A 146 -0.37 -10.82 1.67
CA THR A 146 -0.65 -10.76 3.12
C THR A 146 -2.14 -10.71 3.44
N LEU A 147 -3.01 -10.56 2.44
CA LEU A 147 -4.45 -10.53 2.63
C LEU A 147 -5.08 -11.89 2.34
N ILE A 148 -6.25 -12.15 2.94
CA ILE A 148 -7.03 -13.38 2.68
C ILE A 148 -7.52 -13.41 1.22
N SER A 149 -7.79 -12.25 0.64
CA SER A 149 -8.01 -12.04 -0.79
C SER A 149 -7.13 -10.88 -1.25
N PRO A 150 -6.63 -10.86 -2.49
CA PRO A 150 -5.91 -9.71 -3.02
C PRO A 150 -6.73 -8.42 -2.97
N LEU A 151 -6.04 -7.29 -3.13
CA LEU A 151 -6.68 -6.01 -3.39
C LEU A 151 -7.24 -5.97 -4.82
N ASP A 152 -8.33 -5.25 -4.98
CA ASP A 152 -8.85 -4.84 -6.27
C ASP A 152 -7.79 -4.02 -7.02
N LYS A 153 -7.71 -4.25 -8.33
CA LYS A 153 -6.68 -3.66 -9.18
C LYS A 153 -6.71 -2.13 -9.17
N LYS A 154 -7.89 -1.50 -9.11
CA LYS A 154 -8.00 -0.04 -9.07
C LYS A 154 -7.55 0.52 -7.72
N SER A 155 -7.78 -0.23 -6.63
CA SER A 155 -7.30 0.14 -5.31
C SER A 155 -5.77 0.13 -5.29
N MET A 156 -5.18 -0.96 -5.80
CA MET A 156 -3.72 -1.07 -5.90
C MET A 156 -3.11 0.03 -6.78
N GLU A 157 -3.76 0.34 -7.89
CA GLU A 157 -3.31 1.43 -8.76
C GLU A 157 -3.35 2.81 -8.09
N SER A 158 -4.41 3.10 -7.32
CA SER A 158 -4.50 4.33 -6.52
C SER A 158 -3.36 4.42 -5.51
N ILE A 159 -3.07 3.32 -4.81
CA ILE A 159 -1.96 3.25 -3.86
C ILE A 159 -0.63 3.58 -4.57
N MET A 160 -0.39 3.00 -5.76
CA MET A 160 0.81 3.30 -6.57
C MET A 160 0.88 4.76 -7.00
N SER A 161 -0.25 5.37 -7.38
CA SER A 161 -0.33 6.79 -7.71
C SER A 161 0.12 7.67 -6.54
N GLY A 162 -0.34 7.36 -5.32
CA GLY A 162 0.09 8.06 -4.12
C GLY A 162 1.60 7.89 -3.83
N TRP A 163 2.14 6.68 -4.06
CA TRP A 163 3.59 6.45 -3.93
C TRP A 163 4.41 7.24 -4.95
N LEU A 164 4.00 7.25 -6.23
CA LEU A 164 4.64 8.00 -7.29
C LEU A 164 4.72 9.50 -6.98
N ALA A 165 3.64 10.08 -6.47
CA ALA A 165 3.60 11.50 -6.09
C ALA A 165 4.56 11.83 -4.93
N GLY A 166 4.87 10.85 -4.07
CA GLY A 166 5.76 11.00 -2.92
C GLY A 166 7.21 10.54 -3.14
N LEU A 167 7.59 10.20 -4.38
CA LEU A 167 8.97 9.84 -4.72
C LEU A 167 9.84 11.08 -4.88
N SER A 168 10.90 11.14 -4.07
CA SER A 168 11.96 12.15 -4.16
C SER A 168 13.26 11.53 -3.66
N SER A 169 14.39 12.10 -4.06
CA SER A 169 15.72 11.75 -3.51
C SER A 169 16.51 13.04 -3.27
N ASP A 170 17.08 13.16 -2.09
CA ASP A 170 17.99 14.27 -1.75
C ASP A 170 19.42 14.00 -2.22
N ASP A 171 19.76 12.74 -2.47
CA ASP A 171 21.05 12.33 -3.01
C ASP A 171 21.05 12.46 -4.54
N LYS A 172 22.12 13.08 -5.05
CA LYS A 172 22.35 13.34 -6.48
C LYS A 172 23.14 12.22 -7.15
N ALA A 173 23.82 11.37 -6.39
CA ALA A 173 24.60 10.25 -6.91
C ALA A 173 23.74 8.98 -7.02
N ASP A 174 23.09 8.61 -5.93
CA ASP A 174 22.19 7.46 -5.85
C ASP A 174 20.74 7.91 -5.63
N PHE A 175 19.79 7.06 -6.02
CA PHE A 175 18.39 7.25 -5.66
C PHE A 175 18.09 6.48 -4.39
N ASP A 176 17.42 7.12 -3.44
CA ASP A 176 16.85 6.46 -2.28
C ASP A 176 15.48 7.06 -1.97
N SER A 177 14.44 6.23 -1.99
CA SER A 177 13.08 6.67 -1.65
C SER A 177 12.93 7.08 -0.18
N GLY A 178 13.92 6.74 0.66
CA GLY A 178 13.74 6.62 2.11
C GLY A 178 12.85 5.43 2.46
N GLN A 179 12.77 5.11 3.76
CA GLN A 179 11.80 4.14 4.23
C GLN A 179 10.39 4.72 4.08
N LYS A 180 9.54 4.05 3.31
CA LYS A 180 8.14 4.41 3.15
C LYS A 180 7.28 3.40 3.91
N ALA A 181 6.36 3.90 4.73
CA ALA A 181 5.35 3.11 5.41
C ALA A 181 3.96 3.61 4.98
N THR A 182 3.12 2.70 4.49
CA THR A 182 1.77 3.03 3.99
C THR A 182 0.75 2.15 4.68
N ALA A 183 -0.24 2.77 5.32
CA ALA A 183 -1.43 2.14 5.86
C ALA A 183 -2.56 2.18 4.83
N ILE A 184 -3.20 1.04 4.61
CA ILE A 184 -4.26 0.83 3.63
C ILE A 184 -5.45 0.24 4.38
N GLN A 185 -6.48 1.04 4.59
CA GLN A 185 -7.75 0.58 5.16
C GLN A 185 -8.62 -0.02 4.05
N ILE A 186 -9.12 -1.22 4.30
CA ILE A 186 -9.71 -2.09 3.27
C ILE A 186 -11.05 -2.65 3.73
N ALA A 187 -11.99 -2.78 2.78
CA ALA A 187 -13.29 -3.41 2.98
C ALA A 187 -13.46 -4.58 2.00
N LEU A 188 -14.10 -5.66 2.45
CA LEU A 188 -14.48 -6.79 1.61
C LEU A 188 -15.90 -6.61 1.08
N ASN A 189 -16.07 -6.75 -0.24
CA ASN A 189 -17.36 -6.67 -0.94
C ASN A 189 -18.25 -5.48 -0.50
N PRO A 190 -17.73 -4.24 -0.47
CA PRO A 190 -18.55 -3.09 -0.14
C PRO A 190 -19.68 -2.89 -1.16
N ASP A 191 -20.91 -2.67 -0.68
CA ASP A 191 -22.10 -2.47 -1.53
C ASP A 191 -22.76 -1.10 -1.36
N GLY A 192 -22.19 -0.25 -0.50
CA GLY A 192 -22.76 1.05 -0.15
C GLY A 192 -23.20 1.12 1.31
N ASP A 193 -23.98 0.13 1.74
CA ASP A 193 -24.61 0.12 3.06
C ASP A 193 -24.04 -0.95 3.99
N ASN A 194 -23.31 -1.93 3.45
CA ASN A 194 -22.69 -3.02 4.19
C ASN A 194 -21.30 -3.36 3.64
N VAL A 195 -20.51 -4.00 4.50
CA VAL A 195 -19.25 -4.65 4.15
C VAL A 195 -19.20 -6.02 4.82
N ASP A 196 -18.68 -7.03 4.13
CA ASP A 196 -18.56 -8.39 4.68
C ASP A 196 -17.39 -8.48 5.70
N ALA A 197 -16.37 -7.62 5.56
CA ALA A 197 -15.23 -7.54 6.46
C ALA A 197 -14.53 -6.18 6.35
N ILE A 198 -13.80 -5.78 7.40
CA ILE A 198 -12.87 -4.65 7.38
C ILE A 198 -11.46 -5.10 7.78
N GLY A 199 -10.46 -4.37 7.31
CA GLY A 199 -9.08 -4.63 7.68
C GLY A 199 -8.20 -3.42 7.48
N GLU A 200 -6.94 -3.59 7.87
CA GLU A 200 -5.87 -2.68 7.51
C GLU A 200 -4.66 -3.51 7.07
N ALA A 201 -4.03 -3.09 5.99
CA ALA A 201 -2.71 -3.55 5.60
C ALA A 201 -1.70 -2.41 5.78
N VAL A 202 -0.55 -2.73 6.36
CA VAL A 202 0.61 -1.85 6.37
C VAL A 202 1.66 -2.45 5.47
N VAL A 203 2.26 -1.61 4.63
CA VAL A 203 3.40 -1.98 3.80
C VAL A 203 4.55 -1.02 4.00
N ASP A 204 5.66 -1.61 4.42
CA ASP A 204 6.94 -0.96 4.62
C ASP A 204 7.83 -1.30 3.43
N TRP A 205 8.36 -0.28 2.74
CA TRP A 205 9.20 -0.50 1.58
C TRP A 205 10.26 0.58 1.39
N ARG A 206 11.35 0.23 0.70
CA ARG A 206 12.41 1.15 0.28
C ARG A 206 13.01 0.72 -1.05
N LEU A 207 13.15 1.67 -1.97
CA LEU A 207 13.81 1.49 -3.25
C LEU A 207 15.12 2.28 -3.25
N ARG A 208 16.23 1.60 -3.56
CA ARG A 208 17.53 2.24 -3.79
C ARG A 208 18.08 1.86 -5.16
N ILE A 209 18.58 2.84 -5.91
CA ILE A 209 19.15 2.63 -7.24
C ILE A 209 20.51 3.35 -7.30
N VAL A 210 21.58 2.60 -7.53
CA VAL A 210 22.93 3.14 -7.59
C VAL A 210 23.20 3.82 -8.93
N ASN A 211 23.81 5.00 -8.93
CA ASN A 211 24.16 5.79 -10.13
C ASN A 211 22.96 6.00 -11.08
N TRP A 212 21.79 6.31 -10.51
CA TRP A 212 20.49 6.26 -11.17
C TRP A 212 20.28 7.25 -12.34
N THR A 213 21.01 8.37 -12.34
CA THR A 213 20.97 9.39 -13.43
C THR A 213 22.02 9.14 -14.52
N GLY A 214 22.97 8.22 -14.30
CA GLY A 214 24.09 7.99 -15.20
C GLY A 214 23.65 7.31 -16.51
N LYS A 215 23.82 7.99 -17.64
CA LYS A 215 23.62 7.39 -18.98
C LYS A 215 24.80 6.48 -19.31
N SER A 216 24.60 5.16 -19.32
CA SER A 216 25.62 4.24 -19.82
C SER A 216 25.29 3.82 -21.25
N LYS A 217 26.26 4.00 -22.17
CA LYS A 217 26.15 3.62 -23.59
C LYS A 217 26.07 2.10 -23.82
N LYS A 218 26.23 1.27 -22.77
CA LYS A 218 26.30 -0.20 -22.83
C LYS A 218 25.72 -0.88 -21.58
N ASP A 219 24.73 -0.28 -20.92
CA ASP A 219 24.43 -0.60 -19.52
C ASP A 219 23.95 -2.05 -19.28
N PRO A 220 24.63 -2.86 -18.44
CA PRO A 220 24.10 -4.14 -17.95
C PRO A 220 22.98 -3.97 -16.89
N GLY A 221 22.58 -2.74 -16.58
CA GLY A 221 21.57 -2.40 -15.57
C GLY A 221 22.19 -1.76 -14.33
N LYS A 222 21.43 -0.91 -13.65
CA LYS A 222 21.79 -0.28 -12.38
C LYS A 222 21.54 -1.23 -11.23
N GLU A 223 22.51 -1.28 -10.33
CA GLU A 223 22.34 -2.01 -9.08
C GLU A 223 21.17 -1.42 -8.30
N THR A 224 20.18 -2.27 -8.02
CA THR A 224 18.90 -1.92 -7.44
C THR A 224 18.63 -2.76 -6.20
N TYR A 225 18.21 -2.11 -5.13
CA TYR A 225 17.77 -2.75 -3.89
C TYR A 225 16.30 -2.44 -3.64
N ILE A 226 15.52 -3.50 -3.39
CA ILE A 226 14.10 -3.41 -3.03
C ILE A 226 13.91 -4.16 -1.72
N ASP A 227 13.64 -3.39 -0.67
CA ASP A 227 13.31 -3.89 0.67
C ASP A 227 11.80 -3.76 0.87
N ILE A 228 11.11 -4.84 1.23
CA ILE A 228 9.65 -4.83 1.42
C ILE A 228 9.25 -5.77 2.55
N GLN A 229 8.30 -5.34 3.38
CA GLN A 229 7.53 -6.19 4.27
C GLN A 229 6.10 -5.65 4.36
N SER A 230 5.12 -6.55 4.49
CA SER A 230 3.75 -6.18 4.76
C SER A 230 3.19 -6.94 5.94
N ARG A 231 2.29 -6.30 6.68
CA ARG A 231 1.44 -6.92 7.69
C ARG A 231 0.00 -6.51 7.47
N SER A 232 -0.94 -7.33 7.88
CA SER A 232 -2.36 -7.05 7.74
C SER A 232 -3.16 -7.65 8.88
N VAL A 233 -4.33 -7.08 9.13
CA VAL A 233 -5.40 -7.69 9.91
C VAL A 233 -6.69 -7.65 9.11
N ASN A 234 -7.57 -8.61 9.38
CA ASN A 234 -8.85 -8.72 8.71
C ASN A 234 -9.90 -9.26 9.67
N TYR A 235 -10.95 -8.47 9.90
CA TYR A 235 -12.03 -8.81 10.82
C TYR A 235 -13.34 -8.92 10.06
N THR A 236 -14.04 -10.02 10.30
CA THR A 236 -15.43 -10.22 9.89
C THR A 236 -16.40 -9.88 11.02
N GLU A 237 -15.91 -9.61 12.24
CA GLU A 237 -16.76 -9.33 13.40
C GLU A 237 -16.19 -8.20 14.27
N THR A 238 -17.04 -7.24 14.62
CA THR A 238 -16.65 -6.10 15.47
C THR A 238 -16.28 -6.52 16.90
N SER A 239 -16.90 -7.58 17.42
CA SER A 239 -16.63 -8.13 18.76
C SER A 239 -15.17 -8.57 18.90
N LEU A 240 -14.65 -9.27 17.89
CA LEU A 240 -13.28 -9.78 17.87
C LEU A 240 -12.25 -8.65 17.73
N LEU A 241 -12.53 -7.65 16.88
CA LEU A 241 -11.71 -6.44 16.79
C LEU A 241 -11.63 -5.71 18.14
N LYS A 242 -12.77 -5.48 18.78
CA LYS A 242 -12.84 -4.83 20.10
C LYS A 242 -12.09 -5.62 21.17
N LYS A 243 -12.17 -6.95 21.16
CA LYS A 243 -11.41 -7.82 22.07
C LYS A 243 -9.90 -7.58 21.94
N HIS A 244 -9.35 -7.64 20.72
CA HIS A 244 -7.91 -7.46 20.51
C HIS A 244 -7.45 -6.03 20.77
N TYR A 245 -8.24 -5.03 20.36
CA TYR A 245 -7.97 -3.63 20.67
C TYR A 245 -7.90 -3.40 22.19
N ASN A 246 -8.90 -3.84 22.95
CA ASN A 246 -8.93 -3.67 24.41
C ASN A 246 -7.77 -4.42 25.08
N ALA A 247 -7.43 -5.61 24.60
CA ALA A 247 -6.27 -6.36 25.10
C ALA A 247 -4.96 -5.58 24.90
N ALA A 248 -4.76 -5.01 23.71
CA ALA A 248 -3.59 -4.20 23.40
C ALA A 248 -3.55 -2.91 24.23
N VAL A 249 -4.67 -2.18 24.36
CA VAL A 249 -4.77 -0.98 25.20
C VAL A 249 -4.46 -1.29 26.67
N ASN A 250 -4.94 -2.41 27.20
CA ASN A 250 -4.66 -2.81 28.58
C ASN A 250 -3.16 -3.12 28.81
N GLN A 251 -2.46 -3.59 27.77
CA GLN A 251 -1.05 -3.95 27.84
C GLN A 251 -0.11 -2.74 27.58
N PHE A 252 -0.46 -1.89 26.62
CA PHE A 252 0.43 -0.85 26.08
C PHE A 252 -0.07 0.58 26.35
N GLY A 253 -1.27 0.75 26.90
CA GLY A 253 -1.91 2.06 27.14
C GLY A 253 -2.67 2.59 25.92
N GLY A 254 -3.72 3.39 26.15
CA GLY A 254 -4.48 4.03 25.07
C GLY A 254 -3.78 5.24 24.47
N VAL A 255 -4.16 5.60 23.23
CA VAL A 255 -3.82 6.88 22.57
C VAL A 255 -5.01 7.82 22.65
#